data_AF-A0A8G1J4B6-F1
#
_entry.id   AF-A0A8G1J4B6-F1
#
_cell.length_a   1.000
_cell.length_b   1.000
_cell.length_c   1.000
_cell.angle_alpha   90.00
_cell.angle_beta   90.00
_cell.angle_gamma   90.00
#
_symmetry.space_group_name_H-M   'P 1'
#
loop_
_entity.id
_entity.type
_entity.pdbx_description
1 polymer ?
#
loop_
_entity_poly.entity_id
_entity_poly.type
_entity_poly.pdbx_seq_one_letter_code
_entity_poly.pdbx_strand_id
1 'polypeptide(L)'
;MKTRYSWVMLPAPLLLMLPGLLIVPLKVSGFDGSLEAWARFMLLPVGIVTLAGAPVLLLTPQAEIYGDRYRTMGRRWSPWRVLGPGERLVICRNEVQIQRPDGSLKRTWVAKWLTAKRDWRRLEQWLPTIDRR
;
A
#
# COMPACT_ATOMS: atom_id res chain seq x y z
N MET A 1 -1.40 20.33 -1.93
CA MET A 1 -0.50 19.26 -2.41
C MET A 1 -1.15 17.91 -2.13
N LYS A 2 -1.13 16.96 -3.08
CA LYS A 2 -1.92 15.71 -3.02
C LYS A 2 -1.19 14.61 -2.24
N THR A 3 -1.75 14.18 -1.12
CA THR A 3 -1.47 12.89 -0.48
C THR A 3 -1.91 11.77 -1.43
N ARG A 4 -1.04 10.83 -1.81
CA ARG A 4 -1.38 9.81 -2.82
C ARG A 4 -1.11 8.40 -2.32
N TYR A 5 -2.11 7.85 -1.64
CA TYR A 5 -2.16 6.44 -1.26
C TYR A 5 -2.32 5.55 -2.51
N SER A 6 -1.64 4.41 -2.52
CA SER A 6 -1.87 3.36 -3.53
C SER A 6 -3.11 2.55 -3.12
N TRP A 7 -4.27 2.96 -3.64
CA TRP A 7 -5.58 2.38 -3.32
C TRP A 7 -5.82 0.96 -3.88
N VAL A 8 -4.86 0.36 -4.59
CA VAL A 8 -5.14 -0.83 -5.42
C VAL A 8 -5.28 -2.13 -4.62
N MET A 9 -4.86 -2.19 -3.35
CA MET A 9 -4.94 -3.44 -2.57
C MET A 9 -6.16 -3.58 -1.65
N LEU A 10 -6.97 -2.53 -1.50
CA LEU A 10 -8.14 -2.53 -0.61
C LEU A 10 -9.47 -3.04 -1.23
N PRO A 11 -9.78 -2.85 -2.54
CA PRO A 11 -11.11 -3.20 -3.03
C PRO A 11 -11.28 -4.66 -3.43
N ALA A 12 -10.21 -5.40 -3.77
CA ALA A 12 -10.36 -6.75 -4.31
C ALA A 12 -10.95 -7.77 -3.32
N PRO A 13 -10.53 -7.82 -2.04
CA PRO A 13 -11.17 -8.69 -1.05
C PRO A 13 -12.61 -8.24 -0.74
N LEU A 14 -12.84 -6.92 -0.66
CA LEU A 14 -14.14 -6.34 -0.34
C LEU A 14 -15.19 -6.64 -1.44
N LEU A 15 -14.77 -6.56 -2.72
CA LEU A 15 -15.60 -6.86 -3.88
C LEU A 15 -15.97 -8.35 -3.99
N LEU A 16 -15.10 -9.25 -3.54
CA LEU A 16 -15.39 -10.70 -3.49
C LEU A 16 -16.33 -11.08 -2.34
N MET A 17 -16.39 -10.29 -1.26
CA MET A 17 -17.28 -10.55 -0.13
C MET A 17 -18.70 -10.00 -0.33
N LEU A 18 -18.87 -8.95 -1.15
CA LEU A 18 -20.17 -8.32 -1.46
C LEU A 18 -21.25 -9.31 -1.96
N PRO A 19 -20.96 -10.25 -2.89
CA PRO A 19 -21.93 -11.24 -3.33
C PRO A 19 -22.37 -12.17 -2.20
N GLY A 20 -21.43 -12.62 -1.35
CA GLY A 20 -21.74 -13.48 -0.20
C GLY A 20 -22.59 -12.76 0.86
N LEU A 21 -22.35 -11.47 1.04
CA LEU A 21 -23.09 -10.60 1.95
C LEU A 21 -24.57 -10.42 1.55
N LEU A 22 -24.85 -10.42 0.25
CA LEU A 22 -26.18 -10.18 -0.31
C LEU A 22 -26.96 -11.47 -0.61
N ILE A 23 -26.28 -12.55 -0.99
CA ILE A 23 -26.93 -13.80 -1.45
C ILE A 23 -27.24 -14.75 -0.30
N VAL A 24 -26.40 -14.79 0.74
CA VAL A 24 -26.54 -15.75 1.84
C VAL A 24 -27.73 -15.45 2.77
N PRO A 25 -28.03 -14.19 3.16
CA PRO A 25 -29.20 -13.90 4.02
C PRO A 25 -30.53 -14.35 3.38
N LEU A 26 -30.62 -14.28 2.05
CA LEU A 26 -31.80 -14.70 1.28
C LEU A 26 -32.02 -16.22 1.26
N LYS A 27 -31.00 -17.02 1.64
CA LYS A 27 -31.08 -18.48 1.70
C LYS A 27 -31.13 -19.03 3.13
N VAL A 28 -31.01 -18.19 4.16
CA VAL A 28 -31.09 -18.62 5.56
C VAL A 28 -32.54 -18.64 6.01
N SER A 29 -33.06 -19.84 6.23
CA SER A 29 -34.38 -20.07 6.80
C SER A 29 -34.49 -19.42 8.19
N GLY A 30 -35.45 -18.50 8.38
CA GLY A 30 -35.64 -17.78 9.65
C GLY A 30 -34.95 -16.41 9.74
N PHE A 31 -34.37 -15.91 8.65
CA PHE A 31 -33.90 -14.53 8.57
C PHE A 31 -35.11 -13.58 8.45
N ASP A 32 -35.40 -12.84 9.51
CA ASP A 32 -36.56 -11.94 9.62
C ASP A 32 -36.34 -10.55 8.98
N GLY A 33 -35.15 -10.30 8.42
CA GLY A 33 -34.80 -9.02 7.82
C GLY A 33 -34.64 -7.87 8.82
N SER A 34 -34.71 -8.16 10.12
CA SER A 34 -34.53 -7.15 11.17
C SER A 34 -33.12 -6.56 11.12
N LEU A 35 -32.98 -5.31 11.56
CA LEU A 35 -31.68 -4.64 11.66
C LEU A 35 -30.69 -5.44 12.52
N GLU A 36 -31.20 -6.11 13.56
CA GLU A 36 -30.40 -6.94 14.45
C GLU A 36 -29.91 -8.22 13.76
N ALA A 37 -30.76 -8.89 12.96
CA ALA A 37 -30.36 -10.04 12.16
C ALA A 37 -29.31 -9.65 11.10
N TRP A 38 -29.48 -8.51 10.44
CA TRP A 38 -28.47 -7.95 9.53
C TRP A 38 -27.16 -7.64 10.25
N ALA A 39 -27.19 -7.01 11.42
CA ALA A 39 -26.00 -6.69 12.19
C ALA A 39 -25.21 -7.96 12.58
N ARG A 40 -25.91 -8.99 13.06
CA ARG A 40 -25.31 -10.30 13.39
C ARG A 40 -24.71 -10.97 12.16
N PHE A 41 -25.39 -10.90 11.02
CA PHE A 41 -24.91 -11.47 9.76
C PHE A 41 -23.67 -10.74 9.23
N MET A 42 -23.60 -9.42 9.41
CA MET A 42 -22.48 -8.58 8.99
C MET A 42 -21.26 -8.68 9.89
N LEU A 43 -21.44 -9.00 11.18
CA LEU A 43 -20.35 -9.10 12.16
C LEU A 43 -19.32 -10.17 11.80
N LEU A 44 -19.75 -11.32 11.29
CA LEU A 44 -18.87 -12.44 10.95
C LEU A 44 -17.94 -12.13 9.76
N PRO A 45 -18.43 -11.67 8.59
CA PRO A 45 -17.58 -11.25 7.49
C PRO A 45 -16.74 -10.01 7.83
N VAL A 46 -17.26 -9.03 8.59
CA VAL A 46 -16.46 -7.89 9.06
C VAL A 46 -15.32 -8.37 9.96
N GLY A 47 -15.58 -9.31 10.86
CA GLY A 47 -14.57 -9.95 11.71
C GLY A 47 -13.50 -10.65 10.89
N ILE A 48 -13.88 -11.44 9.88
CA ILE A 48 -12.94 -12.12 8.98
C ILE A 48 -12.11 -11.12 8.16
N VAL A 49 -12.72 -10.08 7.59
CA VAL A 49 -12.00 -9.03 6.84
C VAL A 49 -11.04 -8.29 7.75
N THR A 50 -11.42 -8.01 8.99
CA THR A 50 -10.55 -7.32 9.94
C THR A 50 -9.38 -8.22 10.33
N LEU A 51 -9.64 -9.48 10.66
CA LEU A 51 -8.62 -10.43 11.10
C LEU A 51 -7.68 -10.88 9.98
N ALA A 52 -8.16 -11.02 8.74
CA ALA A 52 -7.33 -11.41 7.60
C ALA A 52 -6.74 -10.20 6.87
N GLY A 53 -7.50 -9.13 6.73
CA GLY A 53 -7.12 -7.91 6.01
C GLY A 53 -6.18 -7.01 6.80
N ALA A 54 -6.34 -6.88 8.13
CA ALA A 54 -5.45 -6.04 8.92
C ALA A 54 -4.00 -6.56 8.93
N PRO A 55 -3.71 -7.87 9.12
CA PRO A 55 -2.36 -8.39 8.98
C PRO A 55 -1.80 -8.17 7.58
N VAL A 56 -2.61 -8.30 6.53
CA VAL A 56 -2.16 -8.00 5.17
C VAL A 56 -1.75 -6.53 5.06
N LEU A 57 -2.56 -5.58 5.54
CA LEU A 57 -2.21 -4.16 5.50
C LEU A 57 -1.00 -3.81 6.37
N LEU A 58 -0.86 -4.43 7.54
CA LEU A 58 0.22 -4.19 8.49
C LEU A 58 1.54 -4.87 8.10
N LEU A 59 1.49 -6.02 7.41
CA LEU A 59 2.67 -6.78 7.02
C LEU A 59 3.11 -6.49 5.59
N THR A 60 2.23 -5.95 4.74
CA THR A 60 2.57 -5.57 3.37
C THR A 60 3.54 -4.40 3.39
N PRO A 61 4.78 -4.56 2.91
CA PRO A 61 5.73 -3.47 2.81
C PRO A 61 5.19 -2.38 1.87
N GLN A 62 5.17 -1.13 2.34
CA GLN A 62 4.77 0.03 1.55
C GLN A 62 5.83 1.12 1.67
N ALA A 63 5.93 1.99 0.67
CA ALA A 63 6.78 3.17 0.73
C ALA A 63 5.94 4.40 0.42
N GLU A 64 6.11 5.44 1.22
CA GLU A 64 5.48 6.73 1.01
C GLU A 64 6.55 7.77 0.72
N ILE A 65 6.32 8.57 -0.32
CA ILE A 65 7.19 9.68 -0.72
C ILE A 65 6.33 10.93 -0.74
N TYR A 66 6.75 11.95 -0.02
CA TYR A 66 6.05 13.23 0.11
C TYR A 66 7.06 14.38 0.01
N GLY A 67 7.22 14.92 -1.20
CA GLY A 67 8.18 15.99 -1.46
C GLY A 67 9.61 15.56 -1.12
N ASP A 68 10.20 16.22 -0.13
CA ASP A 68 11.53 15.97 0.41
C ASP A 68 11.56 14.85 1.47
N ARG A 69 10.43 14.18 1.76
CA ARG A 69 10.34 13.16 2.81
C ARG A 69 9.98 11.80 2.24
N TYR A 70 10.48 10.75 2.88
CA TYR A 70 10.07 9.38 2.58
C TYR A 70 10.04 8.51 3.84
N ARG A 71 9.22 7.46 3.82
CA ARG A 71 9.20 6.40 4.85
C ARG A 71 8.82 5.06 4.27
N THR A 72 9.19 3.99 4.97
CA THR A 72 8.68 2.63 4.71
C THR A 72 7.68 2.22 5.78
N MET A 73 6.59 1.60 5.37
CA MET A 73 5.58 0.96 6.23
C MET A 73 5.52 -0.54 5.96
N GLY A 74 4.73 -1.26 6.76
CA GLY A 74 4.56 -2.71 6.65
C GLY A 74 5.42 -3.45 7.66
N ARG A 75 6.07 -4.54 7.23
CA ARG A 75 6.90 -5.42 8.08
C ARG A 75 7.98 -4.71 8.89
N ARG A 76 8.51 -3.58 8.42
CA ARG A 76 9.40 -2.69 9.17
C ARG A 76 8.96 -1.25 8.97
N TRP A 77 8.16 -0.76 9.90
CA TRP A 77 7.83 0.66 9.97
C TRP A 77 9.08 1.49 10.25
N SER A 78 9.27 2.56 9.49
CA SER A 78 10.33 3.54 9.73
C SER A 78 9.73 4.92 9.95
N PRO A 79 10.32 5.75 10.82
CA PRO A 79 9.94 7.16 10.91
C PRO A 79 10.20 7.87 9.57
N TRP A 80 9.55 9.01 9.38
CA TRP A 80 9.82 9.89 8.24
C TRP A 80 11.29 10.29 8.20
N ARG A 81 11.90 10.11 7.03
CA ARG A 81 13.24 10.60 6.73
C ARG A 81 13.13 11.77 5.78
N VAL A 82 13.86 12.84 6.08
CA VAL A 82 13.94 14.04 5.25
C VAL A 82 15.22 13.96 4.42
N LEU A 83 15.12 14.29 3.14
CA LEU A 83 16.26 14.40 2.23
C LEU A 83 17.08 15.64 2.62
N GLY A 84 18.40 15.48 2.63
CA GLY A 84 19.31 16.60 2.85
C GLY A 84 19.25 17.63 1.73
N PRO A 85 19.85 18.82 1.92
CA PRO A 85 19.92 19.85 0.88
C PRO A 85 20.56 19.31 -0.40
N GLY A 86 19.84 19.40 -1.52
CA GLY A 86 20.28 18.89 -2.83
C GLY A 86 20.27 17.36 -2.96
N GLU A 87 19.81 16.62 -1.95
CA GLU A 87 19.52 15.20 -2.10
C GLU A 87 18.18 15.01 -2.83
N ARG A 88 18.11 14.03 -3.73
CA ARG A 88 16.87 13.66 -4.41
C ARG A 88 16.75 12.15 -4.59
N LEU A 89 15.51 11.66 -4.58
CA LEU A 89 15.24 10.26 -4.93
C LEU A 89 15.31 10.10 -6.45
N VAL A 90 16.00 9.06 -6.90
CA VAL A 90 16.20 8.75 -8.32
C VAL A 90 16.04 7.26 -8.55
N ILE A 91 15.68 6.87 -9.76
CA ILE A 91 15.70 5.47 -10.19
C ILE A 91 17.04 5.21 -10.89
N CYS A 92 17.79 4.22 -10.40
CA CYS A 92 19.05 3.80 -11.00
C CYS A 92 19.17 2.28 -10.91
N ARG A 93 19.46 1.61 -12.03
CA ARG A 93 19.60 0.14 -12.11
C ARG A 93 18.40 -0.62 -11.51
N ASN A 94 17.18 -0.19 -11.84
CA ASN A 94 15.96 -0.74 -11.28
C ASN A 94 15.95 -0.71 -9.73
N GLU A 95 16.49 0.35 -9.13
CA GLU A 95 16.43 0.59 -7.70
C GLU A 95 16.16 2.07 -7.40
N VAL A 96 15.38 2.37 -6.35
CA VAL A 96 15.22 3.74 -5.86
C VAL A 96 16.39 4.09 -4.95
N GLN A 97 17.19 5.08 -5.33
CA GLN A 97 18.39 5.51 -4.62
C GLN A 97 18.29 7.00 -4.28
N ILE A 98 19.06 7.45 -3.29
CA ILE A 98 19.23 8.88 -3.02
C ILE A 98 20.46 9.33 -3.79
N GLN A 99 20.26 10.25 -4.73
CA GLN A 99 21.35 11.01 -5.32
C GLN A 99 21.70 12.18 -4.42
N ARG A 100 22.96 12.29 -4.06
CA ARG A 100 23.54 13.41 -3.31
C ARG A 100 23.96 14.55 -4.23
N PRO A 101 24.23 15.74 -3.68
CA PRO A 101 24.69 16.89 -4.47
C PRO A 101 25.98 16.63 -5.26
N ASP A 102 26.87 15.80 -4.71
CA ASP A 102 28.13 15.35 -5.33
C ASP A 102 27.92 14.30 -6.45
N GLY A 103 26.66 13.95 -6.75
CA GLY A 103 26.31 12.92 -7.72
C GLY A 103 26.52 11.48 -7.23
N SER A 104 26.97 11.28 -5.99
CA SER A 104 27.05 9.94 -5.41
C SER A 104 25.65 9.39 -5.15
N LEU A 105 25.54 8.06 -5.21
CA LEU A 105 24.26 7.36 -5.03
C LEU A 105 24.32 6.55 -3.75
N LYS A 106 23.33 6.78 -2.87
CA LYS A 106 23.14 6.02 -1.65
C LYS A 106 21.93 5.11 -1.83
N ARG A 107 22.17 3.80 -1.73
CA ARG A 107 21.09 2.82 -1.70
C ARG A 107 20.14 3.11 -0.55
N THR A 108 18.86 3.12 -0.87
CA THR A 108 17.81 3.23 0.14
C THR A 108 17.21 1.86 0.42
N TRP A 109 16.67 1.67 1.62
CA TRP A 109 15.86 0.50 1.92
C TRP A 109 14.48 0.54 1.24
N VAL A 110 14.12 1.69 0.66
CA VAL A 110 12.95 1.88 -0.20
C VAL A 110 13.06 1.03 -1.49
N ALA A 111 14.30 0.62 -1.83
CA ALA A 111 14.69 -0.01 -3.09
C ALA A 111 14.36 -1.50 -3.26
N LYS A 112 13.92 -2.25 -2.26
CA LYS A 112 13.74 -3.72 -2.45
C LYS A 112 12.35 -4.13 -2.93
N TRP A 113 11.36 -3.23 -2.89
CA TRP A 113 9.97 -3.64 -3.12
C TRP A 113 9.12 -2.71 -3.99
N LEU A 114 9.44 -1.41 -4.04
CA LEU A 114 9.06 -0.56 -5.19
C LEU A 114 9.50 -1.19 -6.52
N THR A 115 10.54 -2.01 -6.44
CA THR A 115 11.18 -2.71 -7.54
C THR A 115 10.64 -4.13 -7.77
N ALA A 116 10.15 -4.80 -6.71
CA ALA A 116 9.76 -6.20 -6.74
C ALA A 116 8.29 -6.44 -7.17
N LYS A 117 7.42 -5.43 -7.14
CA LYS A 117 6.03 -5.59 -7.61
C LYS A 117 5.56 -4.42 -8.47
N ARG A 118 5.54 -4.65 -9.79
CA ARG A 118 4.61 -4.14 -10.84
C ARG A 118 4.30 -2.62 -10.94
N ASP A 119 4.76 -1.77 -10.03
CA ASP A 119 4.45 -0.33 -10.02
C ASP A 119 5.62 0.53 -10.58
N TRP A 120 6.53 -0.09 -11.34
CA TRP A 120 7.66 0.57 -12.00
C TRP A 120 7.24 1.75 -12.86
N ARG A 121 6.22 1.56 -13.70
CA ARG A 121 5.67 2.62 -14.56
C ARG A 121 5.23 3.85 -13.77
N ARG A 122 4.73 3.63 -12.55
CA ARG A 122 4.25 4.71 -11.68
C ARG A 122 5.42 5.44 -11.02
N LEU A 123 6.48 4.71 -10.68
CA LEU A 123 7.72 5.31 -10.17
C LEU A 123 8.46 6.11 -11.23
N GLU A 124 8.53 5.60 -12.46
CA GLU A 124 9.13 6.31 -13.60
C GLU A 124 8.42 7.64 -13.91
N GLN A 125 7.12 7.73 -13.63
CA GLN A 125 6.38 9.00 -13.73
C GLN A 125 6.73 10.01 -12.64
N TRP A 126 7.32 9.57 -11.52
CA TRP A 126 7.48 10.37 -10.30
C TRP A 126 8.92 10.69 -9.96
N LEU A 127 9.84 9.80 -10.31
CA LEU A 127 11.24 9.90 -9.99
C LEU A 127 12.05 9.95 -11.28
N PRO A 128 13.07 10.82 -11.38
CA PRO A 128 13.95 10.83 -12.52
C PRO A 128 14.73 9.51 -12.59
N THR A 129 14.73 8.90 -13.77
CA THR A 129 15.59 7.76 -14.08
C THR A 129 16.95 8.28 -14.52
N ILE A 130 18.00 7.74 -13.91
CA ILE A 130 19.39 8.02 -14.27
C ILE A 130 20.05 6.71 -14.74
N ASP A 131 20.67 6.77 -15.92
CA ASP A 131 21.52 5.70 -16.41
C ASP A 131 22.98 6.00 -16.05
N ARG A 132 23.56 5.17 -15.19
CA ARG A 132 25.02 5.10 -15.05
C ARG A 132 25.54 4.01 -15.99
N ARG A 133 26.14 4.45 -17.10
CA ARG A 133 27.07 3.63 -17.87
C ARG A 133 28.23 3.19 -16.97
#